data_AF-A0A2V8NXN8-F1
#
_entry.id   AF-A0A2V8NXN8-F1
#
_cell.length_a   1.000
_cell.length_b   1.000
_cell.length_c   1.000
_cell.angle_alpha   90.00
_cell.angle_beta   90.00
_cell.angle_gamma   90.00
#
_symmetry.space_group_name_H-M   'P 1'
#
loop_
_entity.id
_entity.type
_entity.pdbx_description
1 polymer ?
#
loop_
_entity_poly.entity_id
_entity_poly.type
_entity_poly.pdbx_seq_one_letter_code
_entity_poly.pdbx_strand_id
1 'polypeptide(L)' 'MFARRVNMHLKPNSVAEFTQRLEKDVLPLLRKQKGFQDEITFVGQSGTEAFAISLWDKAENAEAYNRR' A
#
# COMPACT_ATOMS: atom_id res chain seq x y z
N MET A 1 15.64 -3.24 -7.50
CA MET A 1 14.59 -3.42 -6.48
C MET A 1 14.55 -2.20 -5.57
N PHE A 2 13.37 -1.64 -5.36
CA PHE A 2 13.10 -0.46 -4.53
C PHE A 2 11.87 -0.73 -3.65
N ALA A 3 11.93 -0.35 -2.38
CA ALA A 3 10.82 -0.51 -1.45
C ALA A 3 10.31 0.86 -1.01
N ARG A 4 9.00 1.08 -1.11
CA ARG A 4 8.33 2.30 -0.65
C ARG A 4 7.48 1.98 0.56
N ARG A 5 7.68 2.73 1.64
CA ARG A 5 6.84 2.67 2.84
C ARG A 5 5.88 3.86 2.87
N VAL A 6 4.62 3.58 3.19
CA VAL A 6 3.58 4.58 3.46
C VAL A 6 3.02 4.30 4.84
N ASN A 7 2.91 5.34 5.67
CA ASN A 7 2.25 5.26 6.97
C ASN A 7 0.86 5.89 6.87
N MET A 8 -0.11 5.32 7.57
CA MET A 8 -1.52 5.70 7.53
C MET A 8 -2.07 5.74 8.95
N HIS A 9 -2.85 6.77 9.23
CA HIS A 9 -3.71 6.81 10.42
C HIS A 9 -5.10 6.33 10.00
N LEU A 10 -5.54 5.24 10.60
CA LEU A 10 -6.85 4.65 10.37
C LEU A 10 -7.88 5.24 11.33
N LYS A 11 -9.13 5.28 10.90
CA LYS A 11 -10.24 5.62 11.79
C LYS A 11 -10.44 4.48 12.81
N PRO A 12 -10.90 4.77 14.03
CA PRO A 12 -11.25 3.74 14.99
C PRO A 12 -12.24 2.73 14.38
N ASN A 13 -12.02 1.44 14.64
CA ASN A 13 -12.85 0.32 14.14
C ASN A 13 -12.93 0.17 12.61
N SER A 14 -12.03 0.82 11.83
CA SER A 14 -12.08 0.76 10.36
C SER A 14 -11.13 -0.28 9.73
N VAL A 15 -10.48 -1.13 10.52
CA VAL A 15 -9.46 -2.08 10.03
C VAL A 15 -10.02 -3.06 8.99
N ALA A 16 -11.23 -3.58 9.21
CA ALA A 16 -11.86 -4.50 8.27
C ALA A 16 -12.22 -3.83 6.94
N GLU A 17 -12.80 -2.62 7.00
CA GLU A 17 -13.10 -1.83 5.79
C GLU A 17 -11.81 -1.47 5.04
N PHE A 18 -10.78 -1.05 5.77
CA PHE A 18 -9.47 -0.73 5.22
C PHE A 18 -8.87 -1.94 4.48
N THR A 19 -8.86 -3.11 5.13
CA THR A 19 -8.33 -4.34 4.53
C THR A 19 -9.11 -4.72 3.28
N GLN A 20 -10.44 -4.63 3.32
CA GLN A 20 -11.28 -4.93 2.17
C GLN A 20 -11.01 -3.99 0.98
N ARG A 21 -10.87 -2.68 1.22
CA ARG A 21 -10.54 -1.70 0.18
C ARG A 21 -9.13 -1.90 -0.36
N LEU A 22 -8.17 -2.22 0.51
CA LEU A 22 -6.82 -2.55 0.09
C LEU A 22 -6.83 -3.71 -0.91
N GLU A 23 -7.52 -4.80 -0.59
CA GLU A 23 -7.55 -6.00 -1.43
C GLU A 23 -8.34 -5.83 -2.72
N LYS A 24 -9.49 -5.15 -2.67
CA LYS A 24 -10.42 -5.05 -3.80
C LYS A 24 -10.12 -3.88 -4.73
N ASP A 25 -9.60 -2.78 -4.20
CA ASP A 25 -9.45 -1.54 -4.95
C ASP A 25 -7.98 -1.19 -5.15
N VAL A 26 -7.17 -1.18 -4.08
CA VAL A 26 -5.79 -0.69 -4.14
C VAL A 26 -4.85 -1.69 -4.80
N LEU A 27 -4.81 -2.95 -4.35
CA LEU A 27 -3.93 -3.98 -4.90
C LEU A 27 -4.15 -4.20 -6.41
N PRO A 28 -5.39 -4.26 -6.94
CA PRO A 28 -5.60 -4.38 -8.39
C PRO A 28 -5.11 -3.17 -9.19
N LEU A 29 -5.13 -1.97 -8.60
CA LEU A 29 -4.59 -0.76 -9.24
C LEU A 29 -3.05 -0.76 -9.25
N LEU A 30 -2.43 -1.18 -8.15
CA LEU A 30 -0.98 -1.30 -8.04
C LEU A 30 -0.41 -2.38 -8.97
N ARG A 31 -1.07 -3.54 -9.06
CA ARG A 31 -0.69 -4.64 -9.97
C ARG A 31 -0.69 -4.24 -11.45
N LYS A 32 -1.45 -3.21 -11.83
CA LYS A 32 -1.45 -2.66 -13.21
C LYS A 32 -0.26 -1.73 -13.48
N GLN A 33 0.44 -1.26 -12.44
CA GLN A 33 1.57 -0.36 -12.60
C GLN A 33 2.80 -1.12 -13.08
N LYS A 34 3.51 -0.53 -14.04
CA LYS A 34 4.75 -1.10 -14.57
C LYS A 34 5.76 -1.25 -13.44
N GLY A 35 6.29 -2.46 -13.27
CA GLY A 35 7.34 -2.74 -12.30
C GLY A 35 6.88 -2.80 -10.84
N PHE A 36 5.58 -2.79 -10.56
CA PHE A 36 5.07 -3.23 -9.25
C PHE A 36 5.33 -4.73 -9.09
N GLN A 37 5.76 -5.15 -7.90
CA GLN A 37 6.03 -6.55 -7.59
C GLN A 37 5.09 -7.08 -6.52
N ASP A 38 5.02 -6.40 -5.38
CA ASP A 38 4.18 -6.83 -4.26
C ASP A 38 3.88 -5.70 -3.28
N GLU A 39 2.94 -5.93 -2.36
CA GLU A 39 2.64 -5.03 -1.25
C GLU A 39 2.36 -5.81 0.04
N ILE A 40 2.98 -5.35 1.12
CA ILE A 40 2.85 -5.92 2.46
C ILE A 40 2.30 -4.84 3.38
N THR A 41 1.16 -5.10 4.00
CA THR A 41 0.49 -4.15 4.90
C THR A 41 0.44 -4.68 6.32
N PHE A 42 0.79 -3.82 7.27
CA PHE A 42 0.75 -4.08 8.70
C PHE A 42 -0.23 -3.12 9.36
N VAL A 43 -1.04 -3.64 10.26
CA VAL A 43 -1.95 -2.85 11.09
C VAL A 43 -1.48 -2.98 12.53
N GLY A 44 -1.31 -1.84 13.20
CA GLY A 44 -0.95 -1.75 14.61
C GLY A 44 -2.01 -2.37 15.51
N GLN A 45 -1.62 -2.81 16.70
CA GLN A 45 -2.50 -3.51 17.65
C GLN A 45 -3.72 -2.69 18.06
N SER A 46 -3.61 -1.36 18.08
CA SER A 46 -4.71 -0.43 18.37
C SER A 46 -5.72 -0.30 17.22
N GLY A 47 -5.38 -0.76 16.01
CA GLY A 47 -6.21 -0.62 14.81
C GLY A 47 -6.34 0.81 14.28
N THR A 48 -5.60 1.78 14.84
CA THR A 48 -5.63 3.19 14.43
C THR A 48 -4.41 3.60 13.61
N GLU A 49 -3.42 2.73 13.51
CA GLU A 49 -2.18 2.97 12.76
C GLU A 49 -1.94 1.78 11.84
N ALA A 50 -1.51 2.06 10.62
CA ALA A 50 -1.10 1.05 9.67
C ALA A 50 0.08 1.57 8.84
N PHE A 51 0.86 0.65 8.30
CA PHE A 51 1.83 0.98 7.27
C PHE A 51 1.86 -0.08 6.18
N ALA A 52 2.03 0.38 4.95
CA ALA A 52 2.17 -0.47 3.78
C ALA A 52 3.58 -0.33 3.20
N ILE A 53 4.14 -1.44 2.75
CA ILE A 53 5.41 -1.52 2.04
C ILE A 53 5.12 -2.08 0.66
N SER A 54 5.30 -1.26 -0.38
CA SER A 54 5.21 -1.70 -1.78
C SER A 54 6.60 -1.94 -2.36
N LEU A 55 6.75 -3.05 -3.08
CA LEU A 55 7.98 -3.50 -3.72
C LEU A 55 7.92 -3.22 -5.21
N TRP A 56 8.99 -2.66 -5.74
CA TRP A 56 9.10 -2.23 -7.12
C TRP A 56 10.43 -2.67 -7.74
N ASP A 57 10.42 -2.95 -9.04
CA ASP A 57 11.62 -3.30 -9.81
C ASP A 57 12.66 -2.17 -9.76
N LYS A 58 12.22 -0.92 -9.97
CA LYS A 58 13.06 0.30 -10.01
C LYS A 58 12.38 1.46 -9.28
N ALA A 59 13.17 2.37 -8.73
CA ALA A 59 12.66 3.59 -8.06
C ALA A 59 11.82 4.46 -9.01
N GLU A 60 12.23 4.58 -10.27
CA GLU A 60 11.53 5.36 -11.31
C GLU A 60 10.09 4.89 -11.53
N ASN A 61 9.83 3.59 -11.42
CA ASN A 61 8.48 3.01 -11.54
C ASN A 61 7.58 3.46 -10.37
N ALA A 62 8.13 3.46 -9.15
CA ALA A 62 7.41 3.91 -7.95
C ALA A 62 7.15 5.42 -7.99
N GLU A 63 8.10 6.22 -8.46
CA GLU A 63 7.93 7.67 -8.60
C GLU A 63 6.91 8.04 -9.68
N ALA A 64 6.90 7.33 -10.81
CA ALA A 64 5.95 7.57 -11.89
C ALA A 64 4.50 7.36 -11.42
N TYR A 65 4.27 6.38 -10.53
CA TYR A 65 2.98 6.20 -9.87
C TYR A 65 2.66 7.34 -8.89
N ASN A 66 3.61 7.78 -8.07
CA ASN A 66 3.40 8.80 -7.04
C ASN A 66 3.19 10.23 -7.59
N ARG A 67 3.56 10.49 -8.85
CA ARG A 67 3.40 11.80 -9.51
C ARG A 67 2.02 12.01 -10.15
N ARG A 68 1.08 11.07 -10.00
CA ARG A 68 -0.31 11.17 -10.49
C ARG A 68 -1.30 11.17 -9.34
#